data_AF-A0A9E0P1Y0-F1
#
_entry.id   AF-A0A9E0P1Y0-F1
#
_cell.length_a   1.000
_cell.length_b   1.000
_cell.length_c   1.000
_cell.angle_alpha   90.00
_cell.angle_beta   90.00
_cell.angle_gamma   90.00
#
_symmetry.space_group_name_H-M   'P 1'
#
loop_
_entity.id
_entity.type
_entity.pdbx_description
1 polymer ?
#
loop_
_entity_poly.entity_id
_entity_poly.type
_entity_poly.pdbx_seq_one_letter_code
_entity_poly.pdbx_strand_id
1 'polypeptide(L)' 'LIRHTPPAVVFHRVSATAKRDVLLAPDWCADRWPSIQAITGQLACSGPQGSALGQPWQPPQAGDTAARMPSGTGTVVPLA' A
#
# COMPACT_ATOMS: atom_id res chain seq x y z
N LEU A 1 -4.18 13.75 -1.26
CA LEU A 1 -4.98 12.92 -0.33
C LEU A 1 -4.09 12.02 0.53
N ILE A 2 -3.44 10.98 -0.02
CA ILE A 2 -2.66 9.97 0.75
C ILE A 2 -1.71 10.60 1.80
N ARG A 3 -0.90 11.60 1.42
CA ARG A 3 0.02 12.31 2.35
C ARG A 3 -0.66 13.01 3.53
N HIS A 4 -1.92 13.39 3.38
CA HIS A 4 -2.75 14.06 4.38
C HIS A 4 -3.67 13.08 5.13
N THR A 5 -3.45 11.78 4.98
CA THR A 5 -4.21 10.74 5.67
C THR A 5 -3.33 10.11 6.74
N PRO A 6 -3.77 10.00 8.01
CA PRO A 6 -2.96 9.38 9.07
C PRO A 6 -2.56 7.92 8.75
N PRO A 7 -1.40 7.43 9.21
CA PRO A 7 -0.94 6.05 8.96
C PRO A 7 -1.88 4.95 9.45
N ALA A 8 -2.73 5.24 10.45
CA ALA A 8 -3.70 4.30 11.00
C ALA A 8 -4.88 3.99 10.05
N VAL A 9 -5.09 4.80 9.01
CA VAL A 9 -6.15 4.60 8.03
C VAL A 9 -5.65 3.74 6.88
N VAL A 10 -6.32 2.62 6.62
CA VAL A 10 -5.97 1.72 5.51
C VAL A 10 -6.81 2.04 4.29
N PHE A 11 -6.16 2.35 3.16
CA PHE A 11 -6.83 2.45 1.87
C PHE A 11 -7.14 1.05 1.34
N HIS A 12 -8.42 0.75 1.10
CA HIS A 12 -8.79 -0.48 0.42
C HIS A 12 -8.35 -0.46 -1.06
N ARG A 13 -8.51 0.70 -1.72
CA ARG A 13 -8.04 0.96 -3.09
C ARG A 13 -7.66 2.43 -3.24
N VAL A 14 -6.67 2.69 -4.08
CA VAL A 14 -6.21 4.05 -4.43
C VAL A 14 -6.29 4.34 -5.94
N SER A 15 -6.62 3.32 -6.74
CA SER A 15 -6.82 3.41 -8.18
C SER A 15 -7.96 2.48 -8.60
N ALA A 16 -8.52 2.78 -9.77
CA ALA A 16 -9.52 1.96 -10.43
C ALA A 16 -9.11 1.76 -11.90
N THR A 17 -9.63 0.69 -12.49
CA THR A 17 -9.43 0.41 -13.91
C THR A 17 -10.80 0.21 -14.55
N ALA A 18 -11.04 0.85 -15.68
CA ALA A 18 -12.29 0.79 -16.40
C ALA A 18 -12.00 0.65 -17.90
N LYS A 19 -12.77 -0.19 -18.57
CA LYS A 19 -12.68 -0.28 -20.03
C LYS A 19 -13.26 0.98 -20.66
N ARG A 20 -12.59 1.49 -21.69
CA ARG A 20 -12.88 2.79 -22.31
C ARG A 20 -14.25 2.85 -22.98
N ASP A 21 -14.73 1.71 -23.43
CA ASP A 21 -16.01 1.49 -24.10
C ASP A 21 -17.20 1.27 -23.15
N VAL A 22 -16.93 1.04 -21.85
CA VAL A 22 -17.97 0.65 -20.88
C VAL A 22 -18.25 1.73 -19.83
N LEU A 23 -17.37 2.72 -19.62
CA LEU A 23 -17.53 3.69 -18.53
C LEU A 23 -17.21 5.14 -18.91
N LEU A 24 -18.02 6.07 -18.41
CA LEU A 24 -17.63 7.48 -18.19
C LEU A 24 -16.57 7.53 -17.07
N ALA A 25 -15.34 7.16 -17.40
CA ALA A 25 -14.20 7.25 -16.51
C ALA A 25 -13.15 8.21 -17.08
N PRO A 26 -12.33 8.85 -16.23
CA PRO A 26 -11.15 9.57 -16.69
C PRO A 26 -10.22 8.65 -17.49
N ASP A 27 -9.51 9.22 -18.47
CA ASP A 27 -8.62 8.46 -19.35
C ASP A 27 -7.53 7.67 -18.60
N TRP A 28 -7.07 8.16 -17.45
CA TRP A 28 -6.07 7.46 -16.62
C TRP A 28 -6.57 6.12 -16.07
N CYS A 29 -7.88 5.86 -16.07
CA CYS A 29 -8.47 4.59 -15.67
C CYS A 29 -8.32 3.48 -16.73
N ALA A 30 -7.90 3.80 -17.97
CA ALA A 30 -7.81 2.82 -19.05
C ALA A 30 -6.84 1.69 -18.72
N ASP A 31 -5.69 2.02 -18.12
CA ASP A 31 -4.65 1.08 -17.75
C ASP A 31 -4.38 1.10 -16.25
N ARG A 32 -4.29 -0.08 -15.64
CA ARG A 32 -4.08 -0.22 -14.19
C ARG A 32 -2.75 0.34 -13.71
N TRP A 33 -1.67 0.00 -14.40
CA TRP A 33 -0.31 0.20 -13.90
C TRP A 33 0.18 1.65 -13.97
N PRO A 34 -0.04 2.42 -15.06
CA PRO A 34 0.45 3.80 -15.14
C PRO A 34 -0.01 4.68 -13.97
N SER A 35 -1.28 4.55 -13.59
CA SER A 35 -1.86 5.28 -12.46
C SER A 35 -1.20 4.93 -11.13
N ILE A 36 -0.92 3.66 -10.88
CA ILE A 36 -0.22 3.21 -9.66
C ILE A 36 1.23 3.74 -9.66
N GLN A 37 1.93 3.66 -10.79
CA GLN A 37 3.30 4.14 -10.91
C GLN A 37 3.41 5.65 -10.69
N ALA A 38 2.47 6.42 -11.25
CA ALA A 38 2.40 7.87 -11.04
C ALA A 38 2.17 8.24 -9.57
N ILE A 39 1.27 7.53 -8.88
CA ILE A 39 1.04 7.70 -7.44
C ILE A 39 2.32 7.40 -6.66
N THR A 40 2.96 6.26 -6.93
CA THR A 40 4.20 5.86 -6.25
C THR A 40 5.32 6.88 -6.47
N GLY A 41 5.52 7.35 -7.70
CA GLY A 41 6.52 8.37 -8.03
C GLY A 41 6.28 9.68 -7.28
N GLN A 42 5.02 10.14 -7.21
CA GLN A 42 4.68 11.34 -6.45
C GLN A 42 4.92 11.18 -4.94
N LEU A 43 4.61 10.02 -4.38
CA LEU A 43 4.88 9.73 -2.97
C LEU A 43 6.39 9.62 -2.69
N ALA A 44 7.18 9.08 -3.62
CA ALA A 44 8.63 9.03 -3.48
C ALA A 44 9.24 10.44 -3.43
N CYS A 45 8.76 11.37 -4.28
CA CYS A 45 9.27 12.74 -4.31
C CYS A 45 8.75 13.61 -3.15
N SER A 46 7.50 13.39 -2.73
CA SER A 46 6.80 14.33 -1.83
C SER A 46 6.56 13.79 -0.42
N GLY A 47 6.91 12.54 -0.17
CA GLY A 47 6.74 11.86 1.12
C GLY A 47 5.55 10.87 1.15
N PRO A 48 5.60 9.88 2.06
CA PRO A 48 4.62 8.81 2.18
C PRO A 48 3.29 9.29 2.81
N GLN A 49 2.36 8.34 3.05
CA GLN A 49 1.13 8.60 3.81
C GLN A 49 1.44 9.27 5.16
N GLY A 50 0.61 10.24 5.55
CA GLY A 50 0.76 11.00 6.79
C GLY A 50 1.93 11.99 6.84
N SER A 51 2.77 12.06 5.79
CA SER A 51 3.91 13.00 5.75
C SER A 51 3.50 14.47 5.84
N ALA A 52 2.36 14.85 5.26
CA ALA A 52 1.86 16.23 5.36
C ALA A 52 1.27 16.56 6.73
N LEU A 53 1.07 15.56 7.59
CA LEU A 53 0.60 15.70 8.97
C LEU A 53 1.74 15.63 10.00
N GLY A 54 3.00 15.51 9.56
CA GLY A 54 4.14 15.24 10.45
C GLY A 54 4.14 13.83 11.05
N GLN A 55 3.32 12.92 10.52
CA GLN A 55 3.19 11.53 10.95
C GLN A 55 3.43 10.59 9.78
N PRO A 56 4.65 10.55 9.19
CA PRO A 56 4.90 9.70 8.03
C PRO A 56 4.74 8.22 8.39
N TRP A 57 4.11 7.46 7.50
CA TRP A 57 4.06 6.00 7.62
C TRP A 57 5.48 5.43 7.65
N GLN A 58 5.73 4.56 8.62
CA GLN A 58 7.00 3.86 8.77
C GLN A 58 6.83 2.40 8.34
N PRO A 59 7.71 1.87 7.47
CA PRO A 59 7.70 0.46 7.13
C PRO A 59 8.04 -0.38 8.37
N PRO A 60 7.38 -1.53 8.55
CA PRO A 60 7.78 -2.50 9.56
C PRO A 60 9.28 -2.82 9.41
N GLN A 61 10.04 -2.71 10.49
CA GLN A 61 11.45 -3.09 10.47
C GLN A 61 11.56 -4.62 10.45
N ALA A 62 12.62 -5.15 9.83
CA ALA A 62 12.80 -6.60 9.72
C ALA A 62 12.76 -7.33 11.08
N GLY A 63 13.19 -6.64 12.15
CA GLY A 63 13.13 -7.13 13.54
C GLY A 63 11.73 -7.15 14.17
N ASP A 64 10.75 -6.41 13.63
CA ASP A 64 9.40 -6.31 14.19
C ASP A 64 8.58 -7.59 13.95
N THR A 65 8.93 -8.34 12.91
CA THR A 65 8.26 -9.60 12.53
C THR A 65 8.44 -10.69 13.60
N ALA A 66 9.59 -10.73 14.27
CA ALA A 66 9.88 -11.71 15.32
C ALA A 66 9.05 -11.45 16.59
N ALA A 67 8.73 -10.19 16.89
CA ALA A 67 7.96 -9.80 18.08
C ALA A 67 6.45 -10.06 17.95
N ARG A 68 5.95 -10.34 16.74
CA ARG A 68 4.51 -10.46 16.46
C ARG A 68 4.04 -11.88 16.13
N MET A 69 4.93 -12.86 16.11
CA MET A 69 4.53 -14.27 16.07
C MET A 69 4.18 -14.73 17.49
N PRO A 70 2.95 -15.21 17.77
CA PRO A 70 2.73 -15.98 18.98
C PRO A 70 3.64 -17.20 18.89
N SER A 71 4.44 -17.43 19.93
CA SER A 71 5.32 -18.57 20.11
C SER A 71 4.50 -19.88 20.18
N GLY A 72 4.00 -20.31 19.03
CA GLY A 72 3.41 -21.62 18.82
C GLY A 72 4.52 -22.58 18.45
N THR A 73 4.89 -23.45 19.37
CA THR A 73 5.81 -24.56 19.19
C THR A 73 5.24 -25.56 18.18
N GLY A 74 5.41 -25.29 16.89
CA GLY A 74 5.06 -26.22 15.82
C GLY A 74 6.26 -27.10 15.47
N THR A 75 6.32 -28.29 16.05
CA THR A 75 7.28 -29.34 15.62
C THR A 75 7.03 -29.68 14.16
N VAL A 76 8.01 -29.43 13.30
CA VAL A 76 7.99 -29.89 11.90
C VAL A 76 8.41 -31.36 11.89
N VAL A 77 7.49 -32.25 11.53
CA VAL A 77 7.80 -33.67 11.23
C VAL A 77 8.13 -33.76 9.74
N PRO A 78 9.32 -34.25 9.34
CA PRO A 78 9.63 -34.46 7.93
C PRO A 78 8.82 -35.63 7.36
N LEU A 79 8.24 -35.42 6.18
CA LEU A 79 7.56 -36.46 5.41
C LEU A 79 8.61 -37.40 4.83
N ALA A 80 8.51 -38.69 5.18
CA ALA A 80 9.34 -39.77 4.64
C ALA A 80 8.99 -40.09 3.17
#